data_AF-A0A9D1D6V1-F1
#
_entry.id   AF-A0A9D1D6V1-F1
#
_cell.length_a   1.000
_cell.length_b   1.000
_cell.length_c   1.000
_cell.angle_alpha   90.00
_cell.angle_beta   90.00
_cell.angle_gamma   90.00
#
_symmetry.space_group_name_H-M   'P 1'
#
loop_
_entity.id
_entity.type
_entity.pdbx_description
1 polymer ?
#
loop_
_entity_poly.entity_id
_entity_poly.type
_entity_poly.pdbx_seq_one_letter_code
_entity_poly.pdbx_strand_id
1 'polypeptide(L)'
;MTLDELTALVARRLEGKPRALLLGAPPPADQFDYVNDPPYEAVVLGLLPPGLLLQMPTEPVCRALLSGMPVYLWANQPYRRWLHGKLLQRELREAQARLIRLGAREWRGETV
;
A
#
# COMPACT_ATOMS: atom_id res chain seq x y z
N MET A 1 -11.94 -17.01 9.69
CA MET A 1 -12.99 -16.11 9.19
C MET A 1 -14.33 -16.78 9.41
N THR A 2 -15.09 -16.33 10.38
CA THR A 2 -16.45 -16.83 10.68
C THR A 2 -17.49 -16.11 9.82
N LEU A 3 -18.70 -16.67 9.72
CA LEU A 3 -19.80 -16.05 8.98
C LEU A 3 -20.14 -14.65 9.53
N ASP A 4 -20.06 -14.46 10.85
CA ASP A 4 -20.30 -13.16 11.50
C ASP A 4 -19.23 -12.12 11.15
N GLU A 5 -17.96 -12.53 11.11
CA GLU A 5 -16.86 -11.66 10.67
C GLU A 5 -17.06 -11.20 9.22
N LEU A 6 -17.52 -12.11 8.35
CA LEU A 6 -17.79 -11.85 6.94
C LEU A 6 -19.00 -10.93 6.75
N THR A 7 -20.04 -11.13 7.54
CA THR A 7 -21.26 -10.30 7.50
C THR A 7 -20.98 -8.89 7.99
N ALA A 8 -20.20 -8.74 9.07
CA ALA A 8 -19.76 -7.44 9.56
C ALA A 8 -18.82 -6.73 8.56
N LEU A 9 -17.98 -7.48 7.84
CA LEU A 9 -17.11 -6.96 6.79
C LEU A 9 -17.93 -6.38 5.63
N VAL A 10 -18.92 -7.13 5.13
CA VAL A 10 -19.78 -6.73 4.02
C VAL A 10 -20.65 -5.54 4.40
N ALA A 11 -21.25 -5.53 5.59
CA ALA A 11 -22.04 -4.40 6.08
C ALA A 11 -21.19 -3.12 6.17
N ARG A 12 -19.96 -3.21 6.68
CA ARG A 12 -19.01 -2.08 6.71
C ARG A 12 -18.63 -1.57 5.33
N ARG A 13 -18.40 -2.48 4.38
CA ARG A 13 -18.04 -2.14 3.00
C ARG A 13 -19.14 -1.36 2.28
N LEU A 14 -20.39 -1.51 2.72
CA LEU A 14 -21.56 -0.81 2.18
C LEU A 14 -21.82 0.54 2.86
N GLU A 15 -21.28 0.79 4.05
CA GLU A 15 -21.55 2.00 4.85
C GLU A 15 -20.40 3.03 4.86
N GLY A 16 -19.16 2.64 4.51
CA GLY A 16 -17.99 3.53 4.57
C GLY A 16 -16.83 3.13 3.66
N LYS A 17 -15.70 3.86 3.75
CA LYS A 17 -14.49 3.52 2.99
C LYS A 17 -13.85 2.26 3.57
N PRO A 18 -13.29 1.36 2.74
CA PRO A 18 -12.54 0.21 3.24
C PRO A 18 -11.37 0.65 4.12
N ARG A 19 -11.10 -0.08 5.21
CA ARG A 19 -9.96 0.19 6.09
C ARG A 19 -8.68 -0.37 5.48
N ALA A 20 -7.63 0.44 5.45
CA ALA A 20 -6.31 0.01 4.95
C ALA A 20 -5.20 0.32 5.94
N LEU A 21 -4.27 -0.61 6.11
CA LEU A 21 -3.01 -0.33 6.78
C LEU A 21 -2.21 0.66 5.94
N LEU A 22 -1.88 1.83 6.49
CA LEU A 22 -1.07 2.82 5.79
C LEU A 22 0.41 2.67 6.17
N LEU A 23 1.27 2.50 5.16
CA LEU A 23 2.72 2.61 5.30
C LEU A 23 3.23 3.85 4.55
N GLY A 24 3.97 4.71 5.25
CA GLY A 24 4.38 6.01 4.76
C GLY A 24 3.35 7.11 5.08
N ALA A 25 3.38 8.20 4.32
CA ALA A 25 2.41 9.28 4.47
C ALA A 25 1.18 9.04 3.57
N PRO A 26 -0.01 9.54 3.96
CA PRO A 26 -1.22 9.32 3.19
C PRO A 26 -1.08 9.94 1.78
N PRO A 27 -1.45 9.20 0.72
CA PRO A 27 -1.56 9.79 -0.60
C PRO A 27 -2.76 10.76 -0.64
N PRO A 28 -2.82 11.69 -1.61
CA PRO A 28 -3.91 12.65 -1.75
C PRO A 28 -5.27 12.00 -2.10
N ALA A 29 -5.32 10.68 -2.28
CA ALA A 29 -6.53 9.94 -2.58
C ALA A 29 -7.24 9.50 -1.29
N ASP A 30 -8.52 9.84 -1.22
CA ASP A 30 -9.38 9.66 -0.04
C ASP A 30 -10.31 8.45 -0.19
N GLN A 31 -9.77 7.29 -0.58
CA GLN A 31 -10.56 6.08 -0.86
C GLN A 31 -10.57 5.05 0.26
N PHE A 32 -9.66 5.18 1.23
CA PHE A 32 -9.51 4.26 2.34
C PHE A 32 -9.58 5.02 3.65
N ASP A 33 -10.12 4.35 4.67
CA ASP A 33 -9.92 4.76 6.06
C ASP A 33 -8.60 4.18 6.55
N TYR A 34 -7.56 5.03 6.57
CA TYR A 34 -6.22 4.62 6.94
C TYR A 34 -6.12 4.31 8.44
N VAL A 35 -5.60 3.13 8.76
CA VAL A 35 -5.39 2.67 10.13
C VAL A 35 -3.96 2.17 10.31
N ASN A 36 -3.50 2.15 11.56
CA ASN A 36 -2.17 1.66 11.91
C ASN A 36 -2.16 0.22 12.42
N ASP A 37 -3.34 -0.29 12.81
CA ASP A 37 -3.51 -1.60 13.42
C ASP A 37 -4.72 -2.34 12.85
N PRO A 38 -4.74 -3.69 12.91
CA PRO A 38 -5.89 -4.50 12.55
C PRO A 38 -7.17 -4.07 13.30
N PRO A 39 -8.36 -4.26 12.71
CA PRO A 39 -8.61 -4.90 11.43
C PRO A 39 -8.42 -3.94 10.23
N TYR A 40 -7.90 -4.48 9.13
CA TYR A 40 -7.81 -3.81 7.82
C TYR A 40 -7.97 -4.84 6.69
N GLU A 41 -8.38 -4.39 5.52
CA GLU A 41 -8.69 -5.23 4.34
C GLU A 41 -7.71 -5.04 3.19
N ALA A 42 -6.82 -4.06 3.31
CA ALA A 42 -5.80 -3.74 2.33
C ALA A 42 -4.56 -3.17 3.02
N VAL A 43 -3.43 -3.20 2.32
CA VAL A 43 -2.24 -2.42 2.68
C VAL A 43 -2.03 -1.35 1.61
N VAL A 44 -1.92 -0.10 2.02
CA VAL A 44 -1.60 1.02 1.14
C VAL A 44 -0.20 1.52 1.46
N LEU A 45 0.68 1.34 0.48
CA LEU A 45 1.99 1.98 0.43
C LEU A 45 1.79 3.39 -0.15
N GLY A 46 1.65 4.37 0.75
CA GLY A 46 1.38 5.75 0.41
C GLY A 46 2.61 6.47 -0.16
N LEU A 47 2.79 7.74 0.21
CA LEU A 47 4.02 8.46 -0.08
C LEU A 47 5.15 7.91 0.80
N LEU A 48 6.00 7.07 0.22
CA LEU A 48 7.09 6.41 0.94
C LEU A 48 8.34 7.31 0.94
N PRO A 49 8.94 7.56 2.10
CA PRO A 49 10.31 8.07 2.17
C PRO A 49 11.26 7.08 1.45
N PRO A 50 12.29 7.57 0.75
CA PRO A 50 13.22 6.71 0.01
C PRO A 50 13.84 5.61 0.86
N GLY A 51 14.28 5.94 2.08
CA GLY A 51 14.85 4.95 3.00
C GLY A 51 13.88 3.84 3.37
N LEU A 52 12.58 4.15 3.47
CA LEU A 52 11.54 3.16 3.74
C LEU A 52 11.26 2.30 2.51
N LEU A 53 11.23 2.90 1.31
CA LEU A 53 11.06 2.15 0.06
C LEU A 53 12.20 1.14 -0.17
N LEU A 54 13.45 1.51 0.13
CA LEU A 54 14.60 0.60 0.02
C LEU A 54 14.55 -0.60 0.97
N GLN A 55 13.80 -0.49 2.08
CA GLN A 55 13.61 -1.56 3.05
C GLN A 55 12.45 -2.49 2.71
N MET A 56 11.71 -2.23 1.63
CA MET A 56 10.56 -3.05 1.24
C MET A 56 10.97 -4.38 0.57
N PRO A 57 10.16 -5.44 0.72
CA PRO A 57 8.91 -5.50 1.50
C PRO A 57 9.14 -5.65 3.01
N THR A 58 8.25 -5.08 3.81
CA THR A 58 8.19 -5.29 5.28
C THR A 58 7.29 -6.47 5.63
N GLU A 59 7.35 -6.96 6.87
CA GLU A 59 6.53 -8.08 7.36
C GLU A 59 5.01 -7.91 7.09
N PRO A 60 4.38 -6.75 7.36
CA PRO A 60 2.95 -6.57 7.05
C PRO A 60 2.63 -6.69 5.56
N VAL A 61 3.54 -6.23 4.69
CA VAL A 61 3.40 -6.33 3.23
C VAL A 61 3.53 -7.78 2.79
N CYS A 62 4.55 -8.49 3.28
CA CYS A 62 4.72 -9.91 2.99
C CYS A 62 3.50 -10.71 3.42
N ARG A 63 3.00 -10.49 4.64
CA ARG A 63 1.80 -11.17 5.15
C ARG A 63 0.57 -10.91 4.28
N ALA A 64 0.34 -9.66 3.90
CA ALA A 64 -0.79 -9.30 3.04
C ALA A 64 -0.70 -9.99 1.67
N LEU A 65 0.48 -9.95 1.03
CA LEU A 65 0.69 -10.62 -0.26
C LEU A 65 0.48 -12.14 -0.15
N LEU A 66 1.02 -12.78 0.89
CA LEU A 66 0.86 -14.22 1.12
C LEU A 66 -0.59 -14.62 1.41
N SER A 67 -1.37 -13.76 2.07
CA SER A 67 -2.78 -14.02 2.37
C SER A 67 -3.74 -13.61 1.25
N GLY A 68 -3.23 -13.12 0.11
CA GLY A 68 -4.04 -12.59 -0.99
C GLY A 68 -4.73 -11.26 -0.68
N MET A 69 -4.37 -10.59 0.41
CA MET A 69 -4.87 -9.26 0.74
C MET A 69 -4.25 -8.24 -0.21
N PRO A 70 -5.05 -7.33 -0.80
CA PRO A 70 -4.54 -6.38 -1.78
C PRO A 70 -3.52 -5.42 -1.16
N VAL A 71 -2.41 -5.23 -1.88
CA VAL A 71 -1.37 -4.25 -1.57
C VAL A 71 -1.33 -3.22 -2.69
N TYR A 72 -1.59 -1.97 -2.37
CA TYR A 72 -1.59 -0.85 -3.30
C TYR A 72 -0.35 0.00 -3.11
N LEU A 73 0.36 0.29 -4.20
CA LEU A 73 1.50 1.21 -4.23
C LEU A 73 1.09 2.51 -4.91
N TRP A 74 1.20 3.62 -4.20
CA TRP A 74 0.97 4.93 -4.79
C TRP A 74 1.95 5.18 -5.94
N ALA A 75 1.45 5.40 -7.15
CA ALA A 75 2.27 5.50 -8.35
C ALA A 75 3.13 6.77 -8.39
N ASN A 76 2.64 7.86 -7.79
CA ASN A 76 3.28 9.18 -7.82
C ASN A 76 4.23 9.39 -6.63
N GLN A 77 5.22 8.51 -6.48
CA GLN A 77 6.21 8.60 -5.41
C GLN A 77 7.08 9.87 -5.53
N PRO A 78 7.42 10.52 -4.41
CA PRO A 78 8.11 11.82 -4.41
C PRO A 78 9.52 11.75 -5.00
N TYR A 79 10.21 10.62 -4.84
CA TYR A 79 11.59 10.45 -5.32
C TYR A 79 11.73 10.54 -6.84
N ARG A 80 10.65 10.36 -7.61
CA ARG A 80 10.66 10.51 -9.07
C ARG A 80 11.02 11.94 -9.51
N ARG A 81 10.87 12.93 -8.61
CA ARG A 81 11.22 14.33 -8.87
C ARG A 81 12.67 14.67 -8.55
N TRP A 82 13.39 13.81 -7.82
CA TRP A 82 14.76 14.10 -7.40
C TRP A 82 15.74 13.67 -8.50
N LEU A 83 16.44 14.63 -9.09
CA LEU A 83 17.32 14.40 -10.26
C LEU A 83 18.78 14.11 -9.91
N HIS A 84 19.16 14.16 -8.64
CA HIS A 84 20.54 13.96 -8.17
C HIS A 84 20.76 12.51 -7.69
N GLY A 85 21.95 11.95 -7.97
CA GLY A 85 22.32 10.59 -7.53
C GLY A 85 21.71 9.47 -8.40
N LYS A 86 22.28 9.23 -9.58
CA LYS A 86 21.81 8.21 -10.54
C LYS A 86 21.70 6.80 -9.94
N LEU A 87 22.64 6.43 -9.06
CA LEU A 87 22.64 5.13 -8.38
C LEU A 87 21.44 5.02 -7.42
N LEU A 88 21.26 5.98 -6.53
CA LEU A 88 20.13 6.00 -5.60
C LEU A 88 18.78 5.98 -6.35
N GLN A 89 18.64 6.73 -7.45
CA GLN A 89 17.44 6.65 -8.28
C GLN A 89 17.20 5.26 -8.85
N ARG A 90 18.27 4.57 -9.29
CA ARG A 90 18.18 3.21 -9.81
C ARG A 90 17.71 2.26 -8.71
N GLU A 91 18.33 2.30 -7.54
CA GLU A 91 17.93 1.48 -6.38
C GLU A 91 16.46 1.69 -6.00
N LEU A 92 15.98 2.94 -5.98
CA LEU A 92 14.58 3.24 -5.69
C LEU A 92 13.61 2.72 -6.76
N ARG A 93 13.98 2.81 -8.04
CA ARG A 93 13.19 2.20 -9.14
C ARG A 93 13.17 0.69 -9.04
N GLU A 94 14.30 0.06 -8.71
CA GLU A 94 14.39 -1.38 -8.54
C GLU A 94 13.58 -1.86 -7.34
N ALA A 95 13.58 -1.12 -6.23
CA ALA A 95 12.75 -1.40 -5.06
C ALA A 95 11.24 -1.32 -5.38
N GLN A 96 10.79 -0.28 -6.08
CA GLN A 96 9.40 -0.21 -6.57
C GLN A 96 9.07 -1.37 -7.53
N ALA A 97 9.93 -1.65 -8.51
CA ALA A 97 9.70 -2.74 -9.45
C ALA A 97 9.69 -4.11 -8.77
N ARG A 98 10.47 -4.30 -7.71
CA ARG A 98 10.44 -5.50 -6.86
C ARG A 98 9.08 -5.66 -6.19
N LEU A 99 8.51 -4.61 -5.60
CA LEU A 99 7.17 -4.66 -4.99
C LEU A 99 6.09 -5.06 -6.00
N ILE A 100 6.11 -4.49 -7.20
CA ILE A 100 5.16 -4.85 -8.25
C ILE A 100 5.32 -6.31 -8.67
N ARG A 101 6.56 -6.80 -8.85
CA ARG A 101 6.83 -8.23 -9.15
C ARG A 101 6.35 -9.18 -8.05
N LEU A 102 6.31 -8.73 -6.80
CA LEU A 102 5.80 -9.50 -5.68
C LEU A 102 4.27 -9.48 -5.56
N GLY A 103 3.56 -8.70 -6.38
CA GLY A 103 2.10 -8.68 -6.44
C GLY A 103 1.44 -7.38 -5.94
N ALA A 104 2.22 -6.36 -5.56
CA ALA A 104 1.65 -5.05 -5.30
C ALA A 104 1.10 -4.41 -6.58
N ARG A 105 -0.01 -3.68 -6.48
CA ARG A 105 -0.67 -3.01 -7.61
C ARG A 105 -0.37 -1.52 -7.57
N GLU A 106 0.08 -0.94 -8.69
CA GLU A 106 0.16 0.52 -8.77
C GLU A 106 -1.24 1.13 -8.65
N TRP A 107 -1.35 2.18 -7.86
CA TRP A 107 -2.60 2.90 -7.62
C TRP A 107 -2.39 4.40 -7.78
N ARG A 108 -3.32 5.04 -8.50
CA ARG A 108 -3.29 6.47 -8.85
C ARG A 108 -4.42 7.27 -8.21
N GLY A 109 -5.19 6.65 -7.32
CA GLY A 109 -6.41 7.28 -6.78
C GLY A 109 -7.62 7.07 -7.69
N GLU A 110 -7.57 6.06 -8.56
CA GLU A 110 -8.71 5.55 -9.34
C GLU A 110 -9.52 4.57 -8.49
N THR A 111 -10.83 4.44 -8.72
CA THR A 111 -11.73 3.61 -7.92
C THR A 111 -11.24 2.16 -7.88
N VAL A 112 -11.01 1.65 -6.66
CA VAL A 112 -10.47 0.30 -6.37
C VAL A 112 -11.51 -0.80 -6.51
#